data_AF-A0A7S2HE87-F1
#
_entry.id   AF-A0A7S2HE87-F1
#
_cell.length_a   1.000
_cell.length_b   1.000
_cell.length_c   1.000
_cell.angle_alpha   90.00
_cell.angle_beta   90.00
_cell.angle_gamma   90.00
#
_symmetry.space_group_name_H-M   'P 1'
#
loop_
_entity.id
_entity.type
_entity.pdbx_description
1 polymer ?
#
loop_
_entity_poly.entity_id
_entity_poly.type
_entity_poly.pdbx_seq_one_letter_code
_entity_poly.pdbx_strand_id
1 'polypeptide(L)'
;DKVSFHNAAIEAAKKPENVRLTAAEMSHQPAADRCLAMVRDIKGPFNWVLLKPNPTKLTLHNAGGGSVEEMREKALAADEVLYGLVRMGFGTGRFRRNYWFFVHWIGPEVAVVKRGRHNAAVGAMQAICNPFACSVTANDIDDITLPDVIAKLKSSVVVEGAAKGERRKTHGENIQDAFSLEAFQQALREEQQENAEFFGVDPDAIDGAEDAEEVEEEEFDMAAILQKIKNEQDPLNWAIFNF
;
A
#
# COMPACT_ATOMS: atom_id res chain seq x y z
N ASP A 1 -22.21 24.77 11.27
CA ASP A 1 -21.03 25.20 10.48
C ASP A 1 -19.79 24.53 11.04
N LYS A 2 -19.04 23.80 10.21
CA LYS A 2 -17.92 22.96 10.67
C LYS A 2 -16.63 23.78 10.72
N VAL A 3 -16.05 23.87 11.91
CA VAL A 3 -14.74 24.47 12.20
C VAL A 3 -13.71 23.35 12.28
N SER A 4 -12.56 23.48 11.62
CA SER A 4 -11.46 22.51 11.67
C SER A 4 -10.24 23.14 12.34
N PHE A 5 -9.58 22.38 13.22
CA PHE A 5 -8.48 22.82 14.09
C PHE A 5 -7.16 22.14 13.72
N HIS A 6 -6.02 22.83 13.92
CA HIS A 6 -4.68 22.27 13.73
C HIS A 6 -3.72 22.79 14.83
N ASN A 7 -3.13 21.89 15.62
CA ASN A 7 -2.17 22.23 16.69
C ASN A 7 -0.77 21.68 16.37
N ALA A 8 0.22 22.58 16.29
CA ALA A 8 1.63 22.27 16.02
C ALA A 8 2.42 21.77 17.25
N ALA A 9 1.80 21.68 18.44
CA ALA A 9 2.49 21.32 19.69
C ALA A 9 2.45 19.81 20.05
N ILE A 10 1.72 18.99 19.29
CA ILE A 10 1.60 17.53 19.53
C ILE A 10 2.81 16.75 18.97
N GLU A 11 3.62 17.36 18.09
CA GLU A 11 4.76 16.67 17.44
C GLU A 11 5.90 16.26 18.39
N ALA A 12 6.04 16.88 19.57
CA ALA A 12 7.21 16.70 20.42
C ALA A 12 7.15 15.51 21.39
N ALA A 13 6.05 14.76 21.45
CA ALA A 13 5.87 13.63 22.39
C ALA A 13 5.25 12.38 21.77
N LYS A 14 5.31 12.20 20.45
CA LYS A 14 4.95 10.92 19.84
C LYS A 14 5.98 9.86 20.27
N LYS A 15 5.52 8.78 20.92
CA LYS A 15 6.21 7.47 20.88
C LYS A 15 6.68 7.23 19.44
N PRO A 16 7.85 6.59 19.19
CA PRO A 16 8.29 6.32 17.83
C PRO A 16 7.09 5.74 17.08
N GLU A 17 6.63 6.49 16.09
CA GLU A 17 5.48 6.10 15.28
C GLU A 17 5.85 4.70 14.78
N ASN A 18 4.99 3.71 15.00
CA ASN A 18 5.23 2.31 14.65
C ASN A 18 5.22 2.18 13.11
N VAL A 19 6.18 2.83 12.45
CA VAL A 19 6.30 2.92 11.00
C VAL A 19 6.92 1.61 10.55
N ARG A 20 6.15 0.84 9.77
CA ARG A 20 6.67 -0.32 9.07
C ARG A 20 7.82 0.12 8.16
N LEU A 21 9.00 -0.44 8.42
CA LEU A 21 10.18 -0.14 7.64
C LEU A 21 10.16 -0.92 6.33
N THR A 22 10.40 -0.24 5.22
CA THR A 22 10.78 -0.85 3.95
C THR A 22 12.17 -1.47 4.06
N ALA A 23 12.52 -2.39 3.16
CA ALA A 23 13.82 -3.03 3.14
C ALA A 23 14.99 -2.03 3.07
N ALA A 24 14.79 -0.87 2.43
CA ALA A 24 15.77 0.21 2.38
C ALA A 24 15.93 0.96 3.72
N GLU A 25 14.91 0.96 4.58
CA GLU A 25 14.91 1.61 5.90
C GLU A 25 15.38 0.66 7.02
N MET A 26 15.43 -0.66 6.76
CA MET A 26 15.93 -1.65 7.71
C MET A 26 17.45 -1.53 7.93
N SER A 27 17.91 -1.73 9.17
CA SER A 27 19.35 -1.69 9.49
C SER A 27 20.18 -2.73 8.72
N HIS A 28 19.57 -3.87 8.39
CA HIS A 28 20.19 -4.91 7.56
C HIS A 28 19.25 -5.25 6.40
N GLN A 29 19.51 -4.66 5.24
CA GLN A 29 18.71 -4.88 4.05
C GLN A 29 18.82 -6.36 3.59
N PRO A 30 17.70 -7.08 3.45
CA PRO A 30 17.71 -8.44 2.92
C PRO A 30 18.12 -8.46 1.44
N ALA A 31 18.70 -9.58 1.00
CA ALA A 31 19.08 -9.76 -0.41
C ALA A 31 17.85 -9.79 -1.34
N ALA A 32 18.03 -9.42 -2.61
CA ALA A 32 16.94 -9.25 -3.57
C ALA A 32 16.11 -10.53 -3.80
N ASP A 33 16.79 -11.69 -3.87
CA ASP A 33 16.18 -13.01 -3.96
C ASP A 33 15.38 -13.37 -2.70
N ARG A 34 15.89 -12.98 -1.52
CA ARG A 34 15.17 -13.16 -0.25
C ARG A 34 13.90 -12.31 -0.19
N CYS A 35 13.96 -11.04 -0.60
CA CYS A 35 12.78 -10.17 -0.68
C CYS A 35 11.75 -10.73 -1.67
N LEU A 36 12.18 -11.19 -2.85
CA LEU A 36 11.28 -11.80 -3.82
C LEU A 36 10.63 -13.08 -3.26
N ALA A 37 11.37 -13.90 -2.52
CA ALA A 37 10.83 -15.08 -1.84
C ALA A 37 9.81 -14.71 -0.74
N MET A 38 10.02 -13.61 0.00
CA MET A 38 9.06 -13.11 0.98
C MET A 38 7.75 -12.65 0.32
N VAL A 39 7.82 -11.97 -0.83
CA VAL A 39 6.61 -11.58 -1.59
C VAL A 39 5.87 -12.81 -2.13
N ARG A 40 6.60 -13.88 -2.47
CA ARG A 40 6.02 -15.15 -2.93
C ARG A 40 5.32 -15.94 -1.85
N ASP A 41 5.85 -15.91 -0.64
CA ASP A 41 5.23 -16.58 0.49
C ASP A 41 3.93 -15.89 0.83
N ILE A 42 2.80 -16.60 0.83
CA ILE A 42 1.49 -16.03 1.19
C ILE A 42 1.44 -15.48 2.61
N LYS A 43 2.38 -15.88 3.48
CA LYS A 43 2.53 -15.38 4.85
C LYS A 43 3.79 -14.52 5.02
N GLY A 44 4.50 -14.21 3.94
CA GLY A 44 5.75 -13.47 4.03
C GLY A 44 5.51 -12.01 4.44
N PRO A 45 6.45 -11.38 5.15
CA PRO A 45 6.27 -10.04 5.70
C PRO A 45 6.25 -8.94 4.63
N PHE A 46 6.93 -9.16 3.49
CA PHE A 46 6.84 -8.26 2.35
C PHE A 46 5.75 -8.74 1.40
N ASN A 47 4.97 -7.78 0.89
CA ASN A 47 3.97 -7.99 -0.16
C ASN A 47 4.28 -7.20 -1.44
N TRP A 48 5.34 -6.40 -1.48
CA TRP A 48 5.87 -5.88 -2.72
C TRP A 48 7.40 -5.87 -2.73
N VAL A 49 7.97 -5.97 -3.93
CA VAL A 49 9.40 -5.86 -4.20
C VAL A 49 9.61 -5.14 -5.52
N LEU A 50 10.57 -4.20 -5.55
CA LEU A 50 11.06 -3.55 -6.75
C LEU A 50 12.55 -3.89 -6.94
N LEU A 51 12.89 -4.20 -8.18
CA LEU A 51 14.19 -4.66 -8.65
C LEU A 51 14.69 -3.72 -9.75
N LYS A 52 16.01 -3.54 -9.78
CA LYS A 52 16.70 -2.85 -10.87
C LYS A 52 16.66 -3.70 -12.15
N PRO A 53 16.81 -3.08 -13.33
CA PRO A 53 16.65 -3.73 -14.64
C PRO A 53 17.90 -4.55 -15.03
N ASN A 54 18.20 -5.59 -14.26
CA ASN A 54 19.33 -6.49 -14.47
C ASN A 54 18.91 -7.97 -14.29
N PRO A 55 18.62 -8.68 -15.39
CA PRO A 55 18.16 -10.08 -15.32
C PRO A 55 19.28 -11.07 -14.96
N THR A 56 20.55 -10.67 -15.03
CA THR A 56 21.70 -11.55 -14.73
C THR A 56 22.13 -11.47 -13.26
N LYS A 57 21.89 -10.33 -12.62
CA LYS A 57 22.21 -10.09 -11.22
C LYS A 57 21.06 -9.31 -10.59
N LEU A 58 20.21 -10.03 -9.86
CA LEU A 58 19.13 -9.45 -9.09
C LEU A 58 19.68 -8.39 -8.13
N THR A 59 19.20 -7.17 -8.30
CA THR A 59 19.59 -6.03 -7.47
C THR A 59 18.32 -5.42 -6.93
N LEU A 60 18.21 -5.38 -5.60
CA LEU A 60 17.06 -4.82 -4.91
C LEU A 60 17.06 -3.30 -5.11
N HIS A 61 15.90 -2.74 -5.47
CA HIS A 61 15.66 -1.32 -5.34
C HIS A 61 15.02 -1.04 -3.98
N ASN A 62 13.88 -1.66 -3.69
CA ASN A 62 13.25 -1.64 -2.37
C ASN A 62 12.24 -2.81 -2.23
N ALA A 63 11.72 -3.05 -1.03
CA ALA A 63 10.63 -3.98 -0.74
C ALA A 63 9.88 -3.54 0.52
N GLY A 64 8.64 -3.98 0.71
CA GLY A 64 7.85 -3.57 1.86
C GLY A 64 6.56 -4.38 2.03
N GLY A 65 5.83 -4.06 3.10
CA GLY A 65 4.60 -4.74 3.54
C GLY A 65 3.34 -3.87 3.47
N GLY A 66 3.44 -2.63 3.01
CA GLY A 66 2.34 -1.67 2.91
C GLY A 66 1.61 -1.66 1.56
N SER A 67 1.84 -2.68 0.72
CA SER A 67 1.20 -2.85 -0.59
C SER A 67 1.40 -1.66 -1.55
N VAL A 68 0.45 -1.44 -2.46
CA VAL A 68 0.53 -0.48 -3.57
C VAL A 68 0.81 0.94 -3.09
N GLU A 69 0.14 1.41 -2.03
CA GLU A 69 0.30 2.80 -1.57
C GLU A 69 1.69 3.07 -1.01
N GLU A 70 2.21 2.20 -0.13
CA GLU A 70 3.59 2.33 0.37
C GLU A 70 4.61 2.25 -0.76
N MET A 71 4.40 1.36 -1.74
CA MET A 71 5.27 1.22 -2.90
C MET A 71 5.30 2.52 -3.73
N ARG A 72 4.14 3.14 -3.97
CA ARG A 72 4.02 4.40 -4.71
C ARG A 72 4.76 5.53 -3.99
N GLU A 73 4.49 5.69 -2.70
CA GLU A 73 5.02 6.78 -1.89
C GLU A 73 6.54 6.66 -1.70
N LYS A 74 7.04 5.45 -1.40
CA LYS A 74 8.41 5.27 -0.92
C LYS A 74 9.40 4.71 -1.96
N ALA A 75 8.93 4.18 -3.09
CA ALA A 75 9.80 3.35 -3.93
C ALA A 75 9.78 3.66 -5.44
N LEU A 76 8.76 4.34 -5.97
CA LEU A 76 8.69 4.68 -7.40
C LEU A 76 9.54 5.92 -7.73
N ALA A 77 10.84 5.70 -7.93
CA ALA A 77 11.79 6.77 -8.26
C ALA A 77 11.60 7.31 -9.69
N ALA A 78 11.53 8.64 -9.85
CA ALA A 78 11.23 9.29 -11.12
C ALA A 78 12.33 9.13 -12.19
N ASP A 79 13.57 8.84 -11.80
CA ASP A 79 14.74 8.72 -12.67
C ASP A 79 15.15 7.26 -12.96
N GLU A 80 14.31 6.29 -12.58
CA GLU A 80 14.59 4.86 -12.67
C GLU A 80 13.54 4.07 -13.47
N VAL A 81 14.00 2.99 -14.12
CA VAL A 81 13.11 1.94 -14.63
C VAL A 81 13.20 0.78 -13.64
N LEU A 82 12.05 0.36 -13.09
CA LEU A 82 11.99 -0.66 -12.06
C LEU A 82 11.04 -1.79 -12.47
N TYR A 83 11.33 -2.98 -11.96
CA TYR A 83 10.51 -4.16 -12.16
C TYR A 83 10.12 -4.76 -10.84
N GLY A 84 8.89 -5.21 -10.69
CA GLY A 84 8.41 -5.65 -9.40
C GLY A 84 7.39 -6.75 -9.44
N LEU A 85 7.17 -7.30 -8.26
CA LEU A 85 6.11 -8.23 -7.98
C LEU A 85 5.37 -7.71 -6.75
N VAL A 86 4.05 -7.72 -6.82
CA VAL A 86 3.18 -7.28 -5.73
C VAL A 86 2.16 -8.37 -5.45
N ARG A 87 1.98 -8.75 -4.18
CA ARG A 87 0.98 -9.67 -3.66
C ARG A 87 -0.20 -8.87 -3.13
N MET A 88 -1.41 -9.28 -3.48
CA MET A 88 -2.66 -8.73 -2.94
C MET A 88 -3.56 -9.86 -2.47
N GLY A 89 -3.95 -9.79 -1.20
CA GLY A 89 -4.90 -10.70 -0.58
C GLY A 89 -6.33 -10.16 -0.69
N PHE A 90 -7.30 -11.06 -0.82
CA PHE A 90 -8.73 -10.74 -0.80
C PHE A 90 -9.48 -11.79 0.02
N GLY A 91 -10.43 -11.34 0.84
CA GLY A 91 -11.18 -12.18 1.77
C GLY A 91 -10.35 -12.57 3.00
N THR A 92 -11.00 -13.26 3.95
CA THR A 92 -10.44 -13.53 5.28
C THR A 92 -10.33 -15.03 5.58
N GLY A 93 -9.45 -15.36 6.52
CA GLY A 93 -9.28 -16.72 7.03
C GLY A 93 -9.16 -17.79 5.94
N ARG A 94 -10.09 -18.76 5.93
CA ARG A 94 -10.06 -19.90 4.98
C ARG A 94 -10.45 -19.51 3.54
N PHE A 95 -11.17 -18.40 3.38
CA PHE A 95 -11.61 -17.90 2.07
C PHE A 95 -10.60 -16.92 1.46
N ARG A 96 -9.54 -16.55 2.20
CA ARG A 96 -8.47 -15.68 1.70
C ARG A 96 -7.85 -16.24 0.43
N ARG A 97 -7.72 -15.40 -0.59
CA ARG A 97 -7.01 -15.68 -1.85
C ARG A 97 -5.98 -14.61 -2.11
N ASN A 98 -4.77 -15.05 -2.47
CA ASN A 98 -3.67 -14.16 -2.82
C ASN A 98 -3.44 -14.18 -4.32
N TYR A 99 -3.29 -13.00 -4.91
CA TYR A 99 -2.93 -12.81 -6.30
C TYR A 99 -1.64 -12.02 -6.38
N TRP A 100 -0.89 -12.24 -7.46
CA TRP A 100 0.31 -11.47 -7.74
C TRP A 100 0.15 -10.74 -9.06
N PHE A 101 0.63 -9.51 -9.14
CA PHE A 101 0.79 -8.82 -10.40
C PHE A 101 2.23 -8.32 -10.56
N PHE A 102 2.67 -8.29 -11.81
CA PHE A 102 3.96 -7.75 -12.20
C PHE A 102 3.85 -6.24 -12.40
N VAL A 103 4.84 -5.51 -11.91
CA VAL A 103 4.98 -4.06 -12.09
C VAL A 103 6.15 -3.79 -13.02
N HIS A 104 5.93 -2.94 -14.01
CA HIS A 104 6.99 -2.31 -14.81
C HIS A 104 6.83 -0.80 -14.70
N TRP A 105 7.65 -0.21 -13.83
CA TRP A 105 7.70 1.22 -13.62
C TRP A 105 8.74 1.85 -14.56
N ILE A 106 8.36 2.95 -15.22
CA ILE A 106 9.22 3.76 -16.07
C ILE A 106 9.14 5.19 -15.57
N GLY A 107 10.08 5.61 -14.74
CA GLY A 107 10.06 6.96 -14.19
C GLY A 107 10.04 8.05 -15.28
N PRO A 108 9.28 9.14 -15.07
CA PRO A 108 9.09 10.19 -16.08
C PRO A 108 10.39 10.93 -16.43
N GLU A 109 11.38 10.93 -15.52
CA GLU A 109 12.67 11.62 -15.67
C GLU A 109 13.78 10.70 -16.19
N VAL A 110 13.48 9.44 -16.55
CA VAL A 110 14.48 8.53 -17.11
C VAL A 110 14.95 9.01 -18.49
N ALA A 111 16.26 9.27 -18.61
CA ALA A 111 16.90 9.61 -19.87
C ALA A 111 16.61 8.59 -20.98
N VAL A 112 16.33 9.06 -22.20
CA VAL A 112 15.85 8.24 -23.35
C VAL A 112 16.68 6.98 -23.60
N VAL A 113 18.02 7.10 -23.57
CA VAL A 113 18.94 5.97 -23.81
C VAL A 113 18.88 4.97 -22.65
N LYS A 114 18.86 5.45 -21.40
CA LYS A 114 18.72 4.62 -20.19
C LYS A 114 17.40 3.84 -20.24
N ARG A 115 16.30 4.53 -20.57
CA ARG A 115 14.95 3.97 -20.73
C ARG A 115 14.91 2.86 -21.77
N GLY A 116 15.42 3.12 -22.98
CA GLY A 116 15.44 2.12 -24.06
C GLY A 116 16.20 0.85 -23.67
N ARG A 117 17.39 1.00 -23.06
CA ARG A 117 18.19 -0.13 -22.59
C ARG A 117 17.48 -0.93 -21.51
N HIS A 118 16.88 -0.26 -20.54
CA HIS A 118 16.23 -0.91 -19.41
C HIS A 118 14.92 -1.60 -19.83
N ASN A 119 14.12 -0.98 -20.70
CA ASN A 119 12.89 -1.58 -21.24
C ASN A 119 13.15 -2.84 -22.08
N ALA A 120 14.35 -3.03 -22.63
CA ALA A 120 14.69 -4.28 -23.32
C ALA A 120 14.72 -5.50 -22.38
N ALA A 121 14.81 -5.29 -21.06
CA ALA A 121 14.86 -6.37 -20.06
C ALA A 121 13.48 -6.92 -19.64
N VAL A 122 12.37 -6.31 -20.08
CA VAL A 122 11.00 -6.65 -19.61
C VAL A 122 10.74 -8.16 -19.63
N GLY A 123 10.97 -8.84 -20.76
CA GLY A 123 10.67 -10.27 -20.88
C GLY A 123 11.48 -11.14 -19.91
N ALA A 124 12.76 -10.82 -19.71
CA ALA A 124 13.61 -11.55 -18.77
C ALA A 124 13.21 -11.27 -17.31
N MET A 125 12.83 -10.03 -17.00
CA MET A 125 12.37 -9.66 -15.66
C MET A 125 10.99 -10.25 -15.35
N GLN A 126 10.09 -10.35 -16.33
CA GLN A 126 8.84 -11.11 -16.19
C GLN A 126 9.08 -12.58 -15.92
N ALA A 127 10.08 -13.20 -16.58
CA ALA A 127 10.43 -14.60 -16.33
C ALA A 127 10.93 -14.82 -14.88
N ILE A 128 11.73 -13.90 -14.35
CA ILE A 128 12.17 -13.91 -12.95
C ILE A 128 10.97 -13.75 -12.00
N CYS A 129 10.08 -12.82 -12.30
CA CYS A 129 8.90 -12.52 -11.48
C CYS A 129 7.71 -13.43 -11.76
N ASN A 130 7.83 -14.53 -12.50
CA ASN A 130 6.74 -15.47 -12.75
C ASN A 130 6.58 -16.49 -11.60
N PRO A 131 5.35 -16.96 -11.31
CA PRO A 131 4.07 -16.64 -11.97
C PRO A 131 3.40 -15.34 -11.48
N PHE A 132 2.56 -14.70 -12.30
CA PHE A 132 1.67 -13.61 -11.88
C PHE A 132 0.38 -13.62 -12.70
N ALA A 133 -0.70 -13.04 -12.17
CA ALA A 133 -2.02 -13.02 -12.80
C ALA A 133 -2.13 -11.96 -13.91
N CYS A 134 -1.49 -10.81 -13.73
CA CYS A 134 -1.47 -9.73 -14.72
C CYS A 134 -0.22 -8.85 -14.59
N SER A 135 -0.03 -7.99 -15.57
CA SER A 135 1.07 -7.02 -15.63
C SER A 135 0.52 -5.61 -15.68
N VAL A 136 1.15 -4.69 -14.96
CA VAL A 136 0.87 -3.25 -14.94
C VAL A 136 2.15 -2.53 -15.36
N THR A 137 2.06 -1.70 -16.39
CA THR A 137 3.14 -0.81 -16.81
C THR A 137 2.70 0.63 -16.53
N ALA A 138 3.52 1.37 -15.80
CA ALA A 138 3.22 2.73 -15.34
C ALA A 138 4.38 3.67 -15.69
N ASN A 139 4.05 4.87 -16.16
CA ASN A 139 5.01 5.95 -16.46
C ASN A 139 4.82 7.17 -15.55
N ASP A 140 3.69 7.22 -14.85
CA ASP A 140 3.34 8.22 -13.85
C ASP A 140 2.80 7.52 -12.59
N ILE A 141 2.97 8.14 -11.42
CA ILE A 141 2.50 7.59 -10.14
C ILE A 141 0.96 7.41 -10.12
N ASP A 142 0.26 8.17 -10.95
CA ASP A 142 -1.19 8.08 -11.14
C ASP A 142 -1.61 6.92 -12.07
N ASP A 143 -0.68 6.32 -12.82
CA ASP A 143 -0.97 5.14 -13.66
C ASP A 143 -1.14 3.85 -12.82
N ILE A 144 -0.80 3.90 -11.53
CA ILE A 144 -0.80 2.74 -10.64
C ILE A 144 -1.50 3.08 -9.32
N THR A 145 -2.81 3.23 -9.36
CA THR A 145 -3.63 3.42 -8.16
C THR A 145 -4.16 2.09 -7.62
N LEU A 146 -4.46 2.04 -6.33
CA LEU A 146 -5.05 0.84 -5.72
C LEU A 146 -6.39 0.43 -6.39
N PRO A 147 -7.36 1.33 -6.65
CA PRO A 147 -8.58 0.98 -7.37
C PRO A 147 -8.35 0.39 -8.76
N ASP A 148 -7.44 0.97 -9.54
CA ASP A 148 -7.16 0.54 -10.92
C ASP A 148 -6.49 -0.84 -10.94
N VAL A 149 -5.57 -1.08 -10.02
CA VAL A 149 -4.91 -2.38 -9.86
C VAL A 149 -5.91 -3.47 -9.44
N ILE A 150 -6.82 -3.18 -8.50
CA ILE A 150 -7.88 -4.11 -8.10
C ILE A 150 -8.77 -4.44 -9.30
N ALA A 151 -9.22 -3.43 -10.06
CA ALA A 151 -10.02 -3.64 -11.26
C ALA A 151 -9.28 -4.46 -12.31
N LYS A 152 -7.98 -4.23 -12.49
CA LYS A 152 -7.11 -4.97 -13.41
C LYS A 152 -6.97 -6.44 -12.99
N LEU A 153 -6.71 -6.70 -11.71
CA LEU A 153 -6.66 -8.07 -11.16
C LEU A 153 -7.99 -8.79 -11.35
N LYS A 154 -9.11 -8.16 -10.99
CA LYS A 154 -10.46 -8.71 -11.14
C LYS A 154 -10.77 -9.14 -12.57
N SER A 155 -10.32 -8.37 -13.57
CA SER A 155 -10.53 -8.69 -14.99
C SER A 155 -9.58 -9.76 -15.53
N SER A 156 -8.43 -9.98 -14.88
CA SER A 156 -7.38 -10.88 -15.36
C SER A 156 -7.45 -12.27 -14.72
N VAL A 157 -8.01 -12.37 -13.52
CA VAL A 157 -8.23 -13.65 -12.85
C VAL A 157 -9.49 -14.30 -13.42
N VAL A 158 -9.34 -15.50 -13.98
CA VAL A 158 -10.48 -16.34 -14.35
C VAL A 158 -11.18 -16.75 -13.07
N VAL A 159 -12.31 -16.10 -12.76
CA VAL A 159 -13.20 -16.56 -11.71
C VAL A 159 -13.93 -17.79 -12.25
N GLU A 160 -13.49 -18.99 -11.86
CA GLU A 160 -14.27 -20.21 -12.03
C GLU A 160 -15.66 -20.01 -11.39
N GLY A 161 -16.67 -19.81 -12.24
CA GLY A 161 -18.04 -19.47 -11.83
C GLY A 161 -18.74 -18.50 -12.77
N ALA A 162 -17.99 -17.68 -13.52
CA ALA A 162 -18.55 -16.77 -14.52
C ALA A 162 -18.60 -17.41 -15.92
N ALA A 163 -19.14 -18.63 -16.04
CA ALA A 163 -19.55 -19.13 -17.35
C ALA A 163 -20.68 -18.23 -17.86
N LYS A 164 -20.52 -17.70 -19.08
CA LYS A 164 -21.55 -16.96 -19.80
C LYS A 164 -22.84 -17.78 -19.81
N GLY A 165 -23.81 -17.36 -19.01
CA GLY A 165 -25.16 -17.90 -19.02
C GLY A 165 -25.38 -19.07 -18.07
N GLU A 166 -25.39 -18.80 -16.76
CA GLU A 166 -26.32 -19.43 -15.81
C GLU A 166 -26.22 -18.70 -14.46
N ARG A 167 -27.29 -17.99 -14.07
CA ARG A 167 -27.41 -17.43 -12.72
C ARG A 167 -27.69 -18.57 -11.74
N ARG A 168 -26.66 -19.34 -11.37
CA ARG A 168 -26.74 -20.16 -10.15
C ARG A 168 -26.50 -19.24 -8.96
N LYS A 169 -27.58 -18.89 -8.27
CA LYS A 169 -27.53 -18.36 -6.90
C LYS A 169 -27.05 -19.49 -5.99
N THR A 170 -25.74 -19.71 -5.90
CA THR A 170 -25.17 -20.42 -4.75
C THR A 170 -25.26 -19.49 -3.55
N HIS A 171 -25.90 -19.96 -2.49
CA HIS A 171 -25.98 -19.28 -1.21
C HIS A 171 -24.57 -19.24 -0.62
N GLY A 172 -23.91 -18.08 -0.70
CA GLY A 172 -22.53 -17.88 -0.24
C GLY A 172 -21.86 -16.82 -1.11
N GLU A 173 -21.75 -15.61 -0.56
CA GLU A 173 -20.97 -14.44 -1.00
C GLU A 173 -21.00 -14.10 -2.50
N ASN A 174 -21.57 -12.94 -2.85
CA ASN A 174 -21.45 -12.41 -4.20
C ASN A 174 -19.96 -12.27 -4.55
N ILE A 175 -19.50 -12.97 -5.58
CA ILE A 175 -18.13 -12.86 -6.13
C ILE A 175 -17.77 -11.41 -6.48
N GLN A 176 -18.77 -10.56 -6.73
CA GLN A 176 -18.58 -9.12 -6.94
C GLN A 176 -17.95 -8.42 -5.73
N ASP A 177 -18.23 -8.90 -4.51
CA ASP A 177 -17.76 -8.34 -3.24
C ASP A 177 -16.35 -8.83 -2.87
N ALA A 178 -15.91 -9.97 -3.43
CA ALA A 178 -14.60 -10.56 -3.12
C ALA A 178 -13.41 -9.71 -3.59
N PHE A 179 -13.54 -9.01 -4.74
CA PHE A 179 -12.53 -8.05 -5.24
C PHE A 179 -12.97 -6.61 -4.95
N SER A 180 -13.40 -6.35 -3.72
CA SER A 180 -13.69 -4.99 -3.23
C SER A 180 -12.45 -4.37 -2.57
N LEU A 181 -12.43 -3.04 -2.48
CA LEU A 181 -11.41 -2.31 -1.74
C LEU A 181 -11.43 -2.71 -0.26
N GLU A 182 -12.61 -2.86 0.32
CA GLU A 182 -12.82 -3.28 1.71
C GLU A 182 -12.25 -4.68 1.98
N ALA A 183 -12.57 -5.66 1.12
CA ALA A 183 -12.04 -7.02 1.25
C ALA A 183 -10.50 -7.07 1.13
N PHE A 184 -9.91 -6.19 0.32
CA PHE A 184 -8.46 -6.04 0.23
C PHE A 184 -7.88 -5.41 1.50
N GLN A 185 -8.47 -4.31 1.99
CA GLN A 185 -8.01 -3.61 3.19
C GLN A 185 -8.06 -4.52 4.42
N GLN A 186 -9.14 -5.29 4.57
CA GLN A 186 -9.26 -6.29 5.65
C GLN A 186 -8.18 -7.36 5.55
N ALA A 187 -7.95 -7.92 4.36
CA ALA A 187 -6.91 -8.93 4.15
C ALA A 187 -5.48 -8.38 4.35
N LEU A 188 -5.27 -7.10 4.05
CA LEU A 188 -4.02 -6.41 4.35
C LEU A 188 -3.85 -6.24 5.85
N ARG A 189 -4.88 -5.80 6.58
CA ARG A 189 -4.85 -5.68 8.05
C ARG A 189 -4.50 -7.00 8.76
N GLU A 190 -5.12 -8.11 8.36
CA GLU A 190 -4.78 -9.43 8.90
C GLU A 190 -3.31 -9.79 8.66
N GLU A 191 -2.81 -9.61 7.43
CA GLU A 191 -1.39 -9.85 7.11
C GLU A 191 -0.45 -8.95 7.89
N GLN A 192 -0.87 -7.71 8.10
CA GLN A 192 -0.16 -6.71 8.84
C GLN A 192 -0.03 -7.10 10.32
N GLN A 193 -1.09 -7.61 10.94
CA GLN A 193 -1.09 -8.14 12.31
C GLN A 193 -0.20 -9.39 12.41
N GLU A 194 -0.36 -10.34 11.49
CA GLU A 194 0.43 -11.58 11.46
C GLU A 194 1.94 -11.33 11.35
N ASN A 195 2.34 -10.24 10.70
CA ASN A 195 3.75 -9.89 10.48
C ASN A 195 4.26 -8.75 11.38
N ALA A 196 3.48 -8.29 12.35
CA ALA A 196 3.83 -7.14 13.18
C ALA A 196 5.19 -7.31 13.88
N GLU A 197 5.45 -8.50 14.44
CA GLU A 197 6.73 -8.84 15.08
C GLU A 197 7.93 -8.69 14.13
N PHE A 198 7.79 -9.04 12.84
CA PHE A 198 8.86 -8.91 11.86
C PHE A 198 9.27 -7.45 11.65
N PHE A 199 8.31 -6.53 11.73
CA PHE A 199 8.53 -5.09 11.61
C PHE A 199 8.82 -4.41 12.94
N GLY A 200 8.86 -5.15 14.05
CA GLY A 200 8.99 -4.57 15.39
C GLY A 200 7.79 -3.71 15.79
N VAL A 201 6.63 -3.92 15.16
CA VAL A 201 5.37 -3.24 15.44
C VAL A 201 4.59 -4.05 16.46
N ASP A 202 3.96 -3.37 17.42
CA ASP A 202 3.02 -3.99 18.35
C ASP A 202 1.76 -4.44 17.58
N PRO A 203 1.40 -5.74 17.56
CA PRO A 203 0.22 -6.23 16.84
C PRO A 203 -1.08 -5.53 17.23
N ASP A 204 -1.22 -5.18 18.51
CA ASP A 204 -2.42 -4.54 19.07
C ASP A 204 -2.52 -3.05 18.68
N ALA A 205 -1.42 -2.45 18.23
CA ALA A 205 -1.40 -1.06 17.75
C ALA A 205 -1.92 -0.90 16.30
N ILE A 206 -2.17 -2.00 15.58
CA ILE A 206 -2.63 -1.97 14.17
C ILE A 206 -4.15 -1.77 14.09
N ASP A 207 -4.90 -2.23 15.11
CA ASP A 207 -6.36 -2.05 15.19
C ASP A 207 -6.74 -0.61 15.60
N GLY A 208 -5.87 0.06 16.38
CA GLY A 208 -6.11 1.40 16.92
C GLY A 208 -6.06 2.56 15.91
N ALA A 209 -5.98 2.29 14.60
CA ALA A 209 -6.06 3.31 13.56
C ALA A 209 -7.50 3.54 13.03
N GLU A 210 -8.42 2.58 13.24
CA GLU A 210 -9.87 2.81 13.07
C GLU A 210 -10.50 3.34 14.37
N ASP A 211 -9.88 3.09 15.53
CA ASP A 211 -10.08 3.86 16.78
C ASP A 211 -9.19 5.12 16.83
N ALA A 212 -8.92 5.75 15.68
CA ALA A 212 -8.76 7.21 15.75
C ALA A 212 -10.06 7.68 16.36
N GLU A 213 -10.01 8.08 17.65
CA GLU A 213 -11.13 8.64 18.41
C GLU A 213 -12.07 9.29 17.40
N GLU A 214 -13.34 8.88 17.36
CA GLU A 214 -14.36 9.82 16.92
C GLU A 214 -14.00 11.08 17.70
N VAL A 215 -13.35 12.04 17.03
CA VAL A 215 -13.10 13.33 17.62
C VAL A 215 -14.52 13.80 17.75
N GLU A 216 -15.09 13.62 18.95
CA GLU A 216 -16.33 14.25 19.34
C GLU A 216 -16.10 15.69 18.85
N GLU A 217 -16.82 16.09 17.81
CA GLU A 217 -16.81 17.47 17.35
C GLU A 217 -17.38 18.22 18.56
N GLU A 218 -16.54 18.54 19.56
CA GLU A 218 -16.89 19.37 20.68
C GLU A 218 -17.26 20.69 20.02
N GLU A 219 -18.56 20.92 19.84
CA GLU A 219 -19.12 22.18 19.41
C GLU A 219 -18.76 23.22 20.47
N PHE A 220 -17.56 23.78 20.37
CA PHE A 220 -17.20 24.94 21.15
C PHE A 220 -18.01 26.11 20.64
N ASP A 221 -18.81 26.70 21.53
CA ASP A 221 -19.38 28.02 21.31
C ASP A 221 -18.25 28.99 20.92
N MET A 222 -18.47 29.75 19.84
CA MET A 222 -17.57 30.77 19.31
C MET A 222 -16.97 31.66 20.41
N ALA A 223 -17.76 31.99 21.44
CA ALA A 223 -17.31 32.78 22.58
C ALA A 223 -16.16 32.10 23.35
N ALA A 224 -16.22 30.78 23.54
CA ALA A 224 -15.20 30.00 24.23
C ALA A 224 -13.91 29.88 23.41
N ILE A 225 -14.02 29.69 22.08
CA ILE A 225 -12.87 29.64 21.16
C ILE A 225 -12.10 30.96 21.20
N LEU A 226 -12.83 32.09 21.13
CA LEU A 226 -12.22 33.42 21.21
C LEU A 226 -11.56 33.67 22.57
N GLN A 227 -12.07 33.09 23.65
CA GLN A 227 -11.47 33.22 24.98
C GLN A 227 -10.15 32.45 25.08
N LYS A 228 -10.07 31.26 24.47
CA LYS A 228 -8.84 30.47 24.38
C LYS A 228 -7.77 31.14 23.52
N ILE A 229 -8.13 31.63 22.33
CA ILE A 229 -7.18 32.36 21.45
C ILE A 229 -6.60 33.60 22.13
N LYS A 230 -7.37 34.27 22.99
CA LYS A 230 -6.91 35.45 23.74
C LYS A 230 -6.02 35.10 24.93
N ASN A 231 -5.97 33.85 25.34
CA ASN A 231 -5.11 33.40 26.43
C ASN A 231 -3.75 32.98 25.86
N GLU A 232 -2.73 33.81 26.06
CA GLU A 232 -1.36 33.57 25.55
C GLU A 232 -0.70 32.28 26.09
N GLN A 233 -1.25 31.69 27.15
CA GLN A 233 -0.79 30.41 27.71
C GLN A 233 -1.55 29.20 27.15
N ASP A 234 -2.64 29.44 26.42
CA ASP A 234 -3.43 28.38 25.78
C ASP A 234 -2.77 28.00 24.44
N PRO A 235 -2.60 26.70 24.14
CA PRO A 235 -1.96 26.25 22.90
C PRO A 235 -2.75 26.58 21.64
N LEU A 236 -4.06 26.87 21.75
CA LEU A 236 -4.91 27.25 20.62
C LEU A 236 -4.79 28.74 20.32
N ASN A 237 -4.02 29.12 19.30
CA ASN A 237 -3.72 30.53 18.97
C ASN A 237 -4.35 31.05 17.67
N TRP A 238 -5.03 30.21 16.89
CA TRP A 238 -5.83 30.64 15.73
C TRP A 238 -6.97 29.66 15.46
N ALA A 239 -8.04 30.14 14.81
CA ALA A 239 -9.15 29.33 14.31
C ALA A 239 -9.67 29.92 13.00
N ILE A 240 -10.16 29.06 12.09
CA ILE A 240 -10.79 29.47 10.83
C ILE A 240 -12.28 29.19 10.94
N PHE A 241 -13.10 30.21 10.69
CA PHE A 241 -14.55 30.12 10.69
C PHE A 241 -15.05 30.14 9.26
N ASN A 242 -15.75 29.07 8.86
CA ASN A 242 -16.45 29.02 7.58
C ASN A 242 -17.91 29.41 7.82
N PHE A 243 -18.38 30.43 7.09
CA PHE A 243 -19.76 30.93 7.11
C PHE A 243 -20.54 30.41 5.90
#